data_AF-A0A850SJ57-F1
#
_entry.id   AF-A0A850SJ57-F1
#
_cell.length_a   1.000
_cell.length_b   1.000
_cell.length_c   1.000
_cell.angle_alpha   90.00
_cell.angle_beta   90.00
_cell.angle_gamma   90.00
#
_symmetry.space_group_name_H-M   'P 1'
#
loop_
_entity.id
_entity.type
_entity.pdbx_description
1 polymer ?
#
loop_
_entity_poly.entity_id
_entity_poly.type
_entity_poly.pdbx_seq_one_letter_code
_entity_poly.pdbx_strand_id
1 'polypeptide(L)'
;MKGYSPVLSTRFRGIRMTRNNPETNSEDALSNRLDIIIMLLLDRQRTQDKKITKADQIRMLYSGGLKSVEIGKLIGWPDSAVRTEISKMRRDKKK
;
A
#
# COMPACT_ATOMS: atom_id res chain seq x y z
N MET A 1 -5.17 -12.06 -48.39
CA MET A 1 -3.69 -11.98 -48.45
C MET A 1 -3.28 -10.54 -48.74
N LYS A 2 -2.09 -10.12 -48.26
CA LYS A 2 -1.58 -8.75 -47.98
C LYS A 2 -1.90 -8.31 -46.55
N GLY A 3 -0.94 -8.06 -45.65
CA GLY A 3 0.51 -8.17 -45.69
C GLY A 3 1.05 -7.79 -44.32
N TYR A 4 1.95 -8.60 -43.76
CA TYR A 4 2.71 -8.28 -42.56
C TYR A 4 3.81 -7.25 -42.89
N SER A 5 3.99 -6.25 -42.04
CA SER A 5 5.35 -5.78 -41.68
C SER A 5 5.33 -4.95 -40.38
N PRO A 6 6.37 -5.05 -39.52
CA PRO A 6 6.37 -4.63 -38.11
C PRO A 6 7.10 -3.31 -37.90
N VAL A 7 6.70 -2.51 -36.90
CA VAL A 7 7.43 -1.29 -36.54
C VAL A 7 7.43 -1.07 -35.02
N LEU A 8 8.60 -1.37 -34.45
CA LEU A 8 9.26 -0.72 -33.31
C LEU A 8 8.79 -1.02 -31.87
N SER A 9 9.41 -2.07 -31.33
CA SER A 9 9.92 -2.12 -29.96
C SER A 9 10.54 -0.78 -29.56
N THR A 10 9.85 -0.05 -28.69
CA THR A 10 10.43 1.11 -28.01
C THR A 10 10.62 0.75 -26.55
N ARG A 11 11.88 0.44 -26.20
CA ARG A 11 12.41 0.47 -24.84
C ARG A 11 11.98 1.77 -24.18
N PHE A 12 11.08 1.72 -23.19
CA PHE A 12 10.97 2.80 -22.23
C PHE A 12 12.21 2.77 -21.34
N ARG A 13 13.23 3.51 -21.77
CA ARG A 13 14.40 3.89 -20.97
C ARG A 13 13.94 4.75 -19.79
N GLY A 14 14.65 4.54 -18.68
CA GLY A 14 14.44 5.13 -17.36
C GLY A 14 13.86 6.53 -17.33
N ILE A 15 12.78 6.66 -16.56
CA ILE A 15 12.34 7.94 -16.01
C ILE A 15 13.38 8.34 -14.97
N ARG A 16 14.18 9.34 -15.36
CA ARG A 16 15.16 10.04 -14.56
C ARG A 16 14.43 10.70 -13.39
N MET A 17 14.71 10.28 -12.17
CA MET A 17 14.23 10.91 -10.94
C MET A 17 14.79 12.33 -10.86
N THR A 18 14.04 13.33 -11.33
CA THR A 18 14.31 14.74 -11.00
C THR A 18 13.82 14.98 -9.58
N ARG A 19 14.79 15.10 -8.67
CA ARG A 19 14.62 15.50 -7.28
C ARG A 19 14.17 16.97 -7.21
N ASN A 20 13.27 17.22 -6.26
CA ASN A 20 12.94 18.50 -5.60
C ASN A 20 11.78 19.32 -6.22
N ASN A 21 10.57 19.03 -5.75
CA ASN A 21 9.53 20.04 -5.53
C ASN A 21 8.76 19.68 -4.24
N PRO A 22 8.69 20.53 -3.20
CA PRO A 22 8.05 20.19 -1.93
C PRO A 22 6.58 20.63 -1.87
N GLU A 23 5.81 20.47 -2.96
CA GLU A 23 4.41 20.91 -3.04
C GLU A 23 3.42 19.80 -3.43
N THR A 24 3.59 18.60 -2.88
CA THR A 24 2.63 17.50 -3.10
C THR A 24 2.33 16.83 -1.76
N ASN A 25 1.25 17.24 -1.06
CA ASN A 25 0.96 16.64 0.25
C ASN A 25 -0.52 16.40 0.59
N SER A 26 -1.44 16.49 -0.37
CA SER A 26 -2.86 16.19 -0.12
C SER A 26 -3.40 15.12 -1.06
N GLU A 27 -3.20 15.26 -2.37
CA GLU A 27 -3.74 14.31 -3.36
C GLU A 27 -3.05 12.95 -3.32
N ASP A 28 -1.72 12.91 -3.14
CA ASP A 28 -0.98 11.65 -2.98
C ASP A 28 -1.33 10.92 -1.68
N ALA A 29 -1.58 11.67 -0.61
CA ALA A 29 -1.99 11.12 0.67
C ALA A 29 -3.41 10.54 0.60
N LEU A 30 -4.31 11.22 -0.12
CA LEU A 30 -5.67 10.75 -0.36
C LEU A 30 -5.68 9.51 -1.27
N SER A 31 -4.92 9.52 -2.36
CA SER A 31 -4.81 8.41 -3.30
C SER A 31 -4.27 7.15 -2.62
N ASN A 32 -3.18 7.28 -1.84
CA ASN A 32 -2.63 6.17 -1.05
C ASN A 32 -3.64 5.61 -0.03
N ARG A 33 -4.43 6.48 0.61
CA ARG A 33 -5.47 6.04 1.56
C ARG A 33 -6.60 5.31 0.84
N LEU A 34 -7.03 5.81 -0.32
CA LEU A 34 -8.09 5.19 -1.12
C LEU A 34 -7.67 3.82 -1.65
N ASP A 35 -6.44 3.68 -2.14
CA ASP A 35 -5.90 2.39 -2.62
C ASP A 35 -5.92 1.33 -1.52
N ILE A 36 -5.61 1.71 -0.28
CA ILE A 36 -5.60 0.79 0.87
C ILE A 36 -7.01 0.40 1.27
N ILE A 37 -7.96 1.35 1.26
CA ILE A 37 -9.37 1.06 1.54
C ILE A 37 -9.91 0.09 0.48
N ILE A 38 -9.64 0.35 -0.80
CA ILE A 38 -10.06 -0.52 -1.91
C ILE A 38 -9.44 -1.91 -1.74
N MET A 39 -8.16 -2.02 -1.42
CA MET A 39 -7.48 -3.29 -1.20
C MET A 39 -8.11 -4.10 -0.05
N LEU A 40 -8.47 -3.45 1.05
CA LEU A 40 -9.13 -4.12 2.19
C LEU A 40 -10.58 -4.54 1.90
N LEU A 41 -11.30 -3.76 1.09
CA LEU A 41 -12.65 -4.12 0.65
C LEU A 41 -12.63 -5.30 -0.32
N LEU A 42 -11.68 -5.31 -1.24
CA LEU A 42 -11.46 -6.44 -2.16
C LEU A 42 -11.00 -7.70 -1.43
N ASP A 43 -10.18 -7.56 -0.39
CA ASP A 43 -9.78 -8.69 0.46
C ASP A 43 -10.97 -9.30 1.22
N ARG A 44 -11.87 -8.47 1.75
CA ARG A 44 -13.12 -8.95 2.39
C ARG A 44 -14.06 -9.69 1.42
N GLN A 45 -14.05 -9.34 0.14
CA GLN A 45 -14.88 -9.99 -0.87
C GLN A 45 -14.22 -11.21 -1.52
N ARG A 46 -12.90 -11.37 -1.42
CA ARG A 46 -12.18 -12.52 -1.98
C ARG A 46 -12.17 -13.68 -0.99
N THR A 47 -13.03 -14.66 -1.26
CA THR A 47 -12.81 -16.08 -0.94
C THR A 47 -11.60 -16.61 -1.73
N GLN A 48 -10.39 -16.12 -1.45
CA GLN A 48 -9.15 -16.68 -2.01
C GLN A 48 -8.19 -17.08 -0.88
N ASP A 49 -7.54 -18.23 -1.06
CA ASP A 49 -6.94 -19.15 -0.08
C ASP A 49 -5.88 -18.64 0.92
N LYS A 50 -5.65 -17.34 1.04
CA LYS A 50 -4.76 -16.76 2.04
C LYS A 50 -5.51 -15.77 2.91
N LYS A 51 -5.94 -16.26 4.06
CA LYS A 51 -6.50 -15.44 5.13
C LYS A 51 -5.47 -14.41 5.56
N ILE A 52 -5.65 -13.15 5.15
CA ILE A 52 -4.78 -12.04 5.58
C ILE A 52 -4.82 -11.99 7.11
N THR A 53 -3.64 -12.02 7.74
CA THR A 53 -3.55 -11.99 9.19
C THR A 53 -3.80 -10.57 9.69
N LYS A 54 -4.17 -10.42 10.98
CA LYS A 54 -4.30 -9.09 11.59
C LYS A 54 -2.99 -8.29 11.52
N ALA A 55 -1.83 -8.95 11.60
CA ALA A 55 -0.53 -8.30 11.47
C ALA A 55 -0.32 -7.73 10.06
N ASP A 56 -0.72 -8.46 9.03
CA ASP A 56 -0.66 -8.00 7.63
C ASP A 56 -1.57 -6.79 7.41
N GLN A 57 -2.80 -6.83 7.96
CA GLN A 57 -3.74 -5.69 7.90
C GLN A 57 -3.17 -4.44 8.57
N ILE A 58 -2.53 -4.59 9.74
CA ILE A 58 -1.87 -3.48 10.44
C ILE A 58 -0.71 -2.93 9.62
N ARG A 59 0.09 -3.80 8.99
CA ARG A 59 1.22 -3.40 8.16
C ARG A 59 0.75 -2.57 6.97
N MET A 60 -0.27 -3.04 6.26
CA MET A 60 -0.87 -2.34 5.12
C MET A 60 -1.41 -0.97 5.53
N LEU A 61 -2.25 -0.92 6.57
CA LEU A 61 -2.86 0.33 7.04
C LEU A 61 -1.82 1.33 7.56
N TYR A 62 -0.81 0.86 8.31
CA TYR A 62 0.27 1.71 8.79
C TYR A 62 1.14 2.24 7.65
N SER A 63 1.40 1.42 6.63
CA SER A 63 2.10 1.88 5.42
C SER A 63 1.31 2.93 4.63
N GLY A 64 -0.01 2.95 4.80
CA GLY A 64 -0.91 4.01 4.31
C GLY A 64 -0.93 5.31 5.09
N GLY A 65 -0.10 5.41 6.13
CA GLY A 65 -0.05 6.59 6.99
C GLY A 65 -1.22 6.71 7.96
N LEU A 66 -1.98 5.63 8.21
CA LEU A 66 -2.96 5.62 9.28
C LEU A 66 -2.28 5.52 10.65
N LYS A 67 -2.81 6.24 11.62
CA LYS A 67 -2.39 6.19 13.02
C LYS A 67 -2.94 4.95 13.69
N SER A 68 -2.23 4.43 14.70
CA SER A 68 -2.61 3.21 15.42
C SER A 68 -4.05 3.19 15.93
N VAL A 69 -4.57 4.35 16.36
CA VAL A 69 -5.95 4.51 16.83
C VAL A 69 -6.95 4.31 15.69
N GLU A 70 -6.66 4.83 14.49
CA GLU A 70 -7.51 4.70 13.31
C GLU A 70 -7.52 3.26 12.81
N ILE A 71 -6.33 2.63 12.81
CA ILE A 71 -6.15 1.22 12.48
C ILE A 71 -6.99 0.36 13.41
N GLY A 72 -6.87 0.53 14.74
CA GLY A 72 -7.61 -0.24 15.73
C GLY A 72 -9.13 -0.19 15.54
N LYS A 73 -9.66 0.99 15.16
CA LYS A 73 -11.09 1.15 14.83
C LYS A 73 -11.49 0.38 13.57
N LEU A 74 -10.66 0.34 12.54
CA LEU A 74 -10.98 -0.33 11.26
C LEU A 74 -10.97 -1.86 11.35
N ILE A 75 -10.04 -2.43 12.12
CA ILE A 75 -9.85 -3.89 12.22
C ILE A 75 -10.44 -4.51 13.50
N GLY A 76 -11.04 -3.70 14.37
CA GLY A 76 -11.62 -4.15 15.64
C GLY A 76 -10.56 -4.69 16.61
N TRP A 77 -9.47 -3.93 16.81
CA TRP A 77 -8.38 -4.33 17.70
C TRP A 77 -7.94 -3.19 18.62
N PRO A 78 -7.53 -3.47 19.88
CA PRO A 78 -7.11 -2.42 20.81
C PRO A 78 -5.92 -1.61 20.29
N ASP A 79 -5.94 -0.29 20.47
CA ASP A 79 -4.85 0.61 20.06
C ASP A 79 -3.50 0.18 20.64
N SER A 80 -3.47 -0.29 21.90
CA SER A 80 -2.25 -0.81 22.56
C SER A 80 -1.66 -2.02 21.84
N ALA A 81 -2.50 -2.93 21.36
CA ALA A 81 -2.07 -4.10 20.59
C ALA A 81 -1.51 -3.68 19.22
N VAL A 82 -2.17 -2.75 18.55
CA VAL A 82 -1.73 -2.19 17.27
C VAL A 82 -0.37 -1.49 17.41
N ARG A 83 -0.17 -0.66 18.43
CA ARG A 83 1.11 0.01 18.71
C ARG A 83 2.25 -0.97 18.97
N THR A 84 1.95 -2.05 19.69
CA THR A 84 2.92 -3.12 19.95
C THR A 84 3.36 -3.77 18.65
N GLU A 85 2.42 -4.07 17.76
CA GLU A 85 2.72 -4.69 16.47
C GLU A 85 3.50 -3.76 15.54
N ILE A 86 3.12 -2.48 15.46
CA ILE A 86 3.89 -1.45 14.73
C ILE A 86 5.33 -1.34 15.27
N SER A 87 5.50 -1.43 16.59
CA SER A 87 6.82 -1.36 17.21
C SER A 87 7.70 -2.56 16.84
N LYS A 88 7.14 -3.76 16.72
CA LYS A 88 7.85 -4.94 16.20
C LYS A 88 8.27 -4.72 14.75
N MET A 89 7.35 -4.29 13.89
CA MET A 89 7.64 -4.02 12.47
C MET A 89 8.78 -3.01 12.28
N ARG A 90 8.85 -1.97 13.12
CA ARG A 90 9.94 -0.97 13.07
C ARG A 90 11.30 -1.55 13.44
N ARG A 91 11.34 -2.56 14.33
CA ARG A 91 12.58 -3.24 14.73
C ARG A 91 13.04 -4.21 13.65
N ASP A 92 12.12 -4.94 13.04
CA ASP A 92 12.44 -5.89 11.97
C ASP A 92 13.02 -5.22 10.72
N LYS A 93 12.61 -3.97 10.44
CA LYS A 93 13.12 -3.19 9.30
C LYS A 93 14.55 -2.64 9.50
N LYS A 94 15.11 -2.75 10.71
CA LYS A 94 16.47 -2.25 11.05
C LYS A 94 17.56 -3.33 10.93
N LYS A 95 17.16 -4.58 10.66
CA LYS A 95 18.05 -5.73 10.50
C LYS A 95 18.24 -6.04 9.02
#